data_AF-A0A059F3D4-F1
#
_entry.id   AF-A0A059F3D4-F1
#
_cell.length_a   1.000
_cell.length_b   1.000
_cell.length_c   1.000
_cell.angle_alpha   90.00
_cell.angle_beta   90.00
_cell.angle_gamma   90.00
#
_symmetry.space_group_name_H-M   'P 1'
#
loop_
_entity.id
_entity.type
_entity.pdbx_description
1 polymer ?
#
loop_
_entity_poly.entity_id
_entity_poly.type
_entity_poly.pdbx_seq_one_letter_code
_entity_poly.pdbx_strand_id
1 'polypeptide(L)'
;MRNLINAQEICEFCHYEVSLKKTKNNKEGYNWRCINKRYPHFKTTQSIRNLSFFKGIKTSIKKIVLCLLLYSTLSRKKDIVQQSGCSKNLVLKI
;
A
#
# COMPACT_ATOMS: atom_id res chain seq x y z
N MET A 1 6.79 -17.41 -1.36
CA MET A 1 6.95 -15.99 -1.75
C MET A 1 5.96 -15.19 -0.90
N ARG A 2 6.42 -14.34 0.04
CA ARG A 2 5.51 -13.56 0.90
C ARG A 2 4.86 -12.45 0.07
N ASN A 3 3.56 -12.21 0.27
CA ASN A 3 2.85 -11.13 -0.42
C ASN A 3 3.48 -9.76 -0.05
N LEU A 4 3.61 -8.85 -1.02
CA LEU A 4 4.18 -7.50 -0.80
C LEU A 4 3.34 -6.67 0.18
N ILE A 5 2.02 -6.87 0.13
CA ILE A 5 1.02 -6.40 1.09
C ILE A 5 0.21 -7.63 1.48
N ASN A 6 -0.16 -7.75 2.75
CA ASN A 6 -0.98 -8.86 3.20
C ASN A 6 -2.36 -8.83 2.50
N ALA A 7 -2.78 -9.98 1.95
CA ALA A 7 -4.08 -10.11 1.29
C ALA A 7 -5.23 -10.10 2.31
N GLN A 8 -4.95 -10.62 3.50
CA GLN A 8 -5.78 -10.58 4.69
C GLN A 8 -4.88 -10.17 5.85
N GLU A 9 -5.43 -9.35 6.73
CA GLU A 9 -4.71 -8.81 7.87
C GLU A 9 -5.57 -8.99 9.12
N ILE A 10 -4.91 -9.03 10.27
CA ILE A 10 -5.57 -9.13 11.57
C ILE A 10 -5.39 -7.80 12.31
N CYS A 11 -6.43 -7.39 13.04
CA CYS A 11 -6.36 -6.22 13.89
C CYS A 11 -5.34 -6.48 15.01
N GLU A 12 -4.34 -5.60 15.14
CA GLU A 12 -3.28 -5.76 16.14
C GLU A 12 -3.79 -5.69 17.59
N PHE A 13 -5.01 -5.17 17.78
CA PHE A 13 -5.59 -4.93 19.09
C PHE A 13 -6.63 -5.97 19.52
N CYS A 14 -7.48 -6.44 18.59
CA CYS A 14 -8.58 -7.35 18.90
C CYS A 14 -8.45 -8.72 18.23
N HIS A 15 -7.38 -8.93 17.47
CA HIS A 15 -7.08 -10.16 16.73
C HIS A 15 -8.20 -10.66 15.80
N TYR A 16 -9.15 -9.78 15.47
CA TYR A 16 -10.20 -10.03 14.50
C TYR A 16 -9.79 -9.52 13.11
N GLU A 17 -10.52 -9.93 12.09
CA GLU A 17 -10.28 -9.46 10.72
C GLU A 17 -10.35 -7.92 10.61
N VAL A 18 -9.55 -7.39 9.68
CA VAL A 18 -9.63 -6.00 9.23
C VAL A 18 -10.00 -5.94 7.75
N SER A 19 -10.64 -4.84 7.35
CA SER A 19 -11.02 -4.58 5.97
C SER A 19 -10.25 -3.40 5.41
N LEU A 20 -9.84 -3.46 4.14
CA LEU A 20 -9.19 -2.34 3.49
C LEU A 20 -10.21 -1.22 3.23
N LYS A 21 -9.91 -0.01 3.70
CA LYS A 21 -10.79 1.16 3.54
C LYS A 21 -10.01 2.37 3.03
N LYS A 22 -10.67 3.15 2.16
CA LYS A 22 -10.16 4.45 1.72
C LYS A 22 -10.08 5.41 2.90
N THR A 23 -8.99 6.15 3.00
CA THR A 23 -8.73 7.14 4.04
C THR A 23 -8.00 8.33 3.46
N LYS A 24 -8.48 9.55 3.73
CA LYS A 24 -7.90 10.78 3.19
C LYS A 24 -6.56 11.17 3.83
N ASN A 25 -6.30 10.71 5.05
CA ASN A 25 -5.23 11.23 5.91
C ASN A 25 -3.92 10.42 5.85
N ASN A 26 -3.76 9.51 4.89
CA ASN A 26 -2.52 8.74 4.76
C ASN A 26 -1.94 8.80 3.34
N LYS A 27 -0.64 8.55 3.26
CA LYS A 27 0.16 8.65 2.03
C LYS A 27 -0.33 7.75 0.88
N GLU A 28 -0.96 6.63 1.22
CA GLU A 28 -1.41 5.63 0.25
C GLU A 28 -2.90 5.78 -0.12
N GLY A 29 -3.65 6.59 0.62
CA GLY A 29 -5.10 6.70 0.49
C GLY A 29 -5.90 5.53 1.09
N TYR A 30 -5.25 4.55 1.74
CA TYR A 30 -5.89 3.34 2.26
C TYR A 30 -5.31 2.89 3.59
N ASN A 31 -6.17 2.44 4.52
CA ASN A 31 -5.78 1.79 5.76
C ASN A 31 -6.60 0.51 5.97
N TRP A 32 -6.03 -0.42 6.73
CA TRP A 32 -6.79 -1.52 7.31
C TRP A 32 -7.67 -1.00 8.43
N ARG A 33 -8.95 -1.36 8.45
CA ARG A 33 -9.93 -0.95 9.46
C ARG A 33 -10.53 -2.16 10.14
N CYS A 34 -10.48 -2.18 11.48
CA CYS A 34 -11.13 -3.19 12.30
C CYS A 34 -12.64 -3.26 12.04
N ILE A 35 -13.15 -4.47 11.81
CA ILE A 35 -14.58 -4.73 11.57
C ILE A 35 -15.31 -5.34 12.78
N ASN A 36 -14.60 -5.63 13.87
CA ASN A 36 -15.20 -6.19 15.08
C ASN A 36 -16.01 -5.11 15.83
N LYS A 37 -17.34 -5.15 15.70
CA LYS A 37 -18.27 -4.22 16.36
C LYS A 37 -18.30 -4.37 17.88
N ARG A 38 -17.90 -5.52 18.42
CA ARG A 38 -17.88 -5.78 19.87
C ARG A 38 -16.61 -5.25 20.54
N TYR A 39 -15.64 -4.75 19.77
CA TYR A 39 -14.39 -4.24 20.30
C TYR A 39 -14.50 -2.77 20.71
N PRO A 40 -13.99 -2.36 21.89
CA PRO A 40 -14.04 -0.95 22.34
C PRO A 40 -13.42 0.04 21.35
N HIS A 41 -12.43 -0.40 20.57
CA HIS A 41 -11.82 0.42 19.52
C HIS A 41 -12.26 0.01 18.11
N PHE A 42 -13.52 -0.39 17.94
CA PHE A 42 -14.11 -0.65 16.62
C PHE A 42 -13.81 0.49 15.63
N LYS A 43 -13.57 0.13 14.36
CA LYS A 43 -13.15 1.05 13.28
C LYS A 43 -11.79 1.74 13.47
N THR A 44 -10.99 1.34 14.45
CA THR A 44 -9.57 1.72 14.48
C THR A 44 -8.89 1.32 13.17
N THR A 45 -7.95 2.16 12.76
CA THR A 45 -7.22 2.01 11.52
C THR A 45 -5.76 1.69 11.80
N GLN A 46 -5.21 0.73 11.07
CA GLN A 46 -3.79 0.44 11.03
C GLN A 46 -3.26 0.63 9.61
N SER A 47 -2.00 1.06 9.49
CA SER A 47 -1.36 1.31 8.20
C SER A 47 -1.22 0.01 7.41
N ILE A 48 -1.44 0.07 6.09
CA ILE A 48 -1.11 -1.06 5.18
C ILE A 48 0.40 -1.37 5.12
N ARG A 49 1.22 -0.47 5.68
CA ARG A 49 2.66 -0.65 5.85
C ARG A 49 3.01 -1.44 7.10
N ASN A 50 2.08 -1.61 8.02
CA ASN A 50 2.37 -2.33 9.23
C ASN A 50 2.58 -3.80 8.89
N LEU A 51 3.59 -4.41 9.52
CA LEU A 51 3.99 -5.80 9.29
C LEU A 51 4.21 -6.20 7.82
N SER A 52 4.45 -5.22 6.93
CA SER A 52 4.75 -5.48 5.51
C SER A 52 6.16 -5.04 5.15
N PHE A 53 6.60 -5.43 3.96
CA PHE A 53 7.88 -5.01 3.38
C PHE A 53 8.06 -3.48 3.37
N PHE A 54 6.97 -2.72 3.35
CA PHE A 54 6.99 -1.26 3.26
C PHE A 54 7.12 -0.54 4.61
N LYS A 55 7.26 -1.28 5.73
CA LYS A 55 7.47 -0.70 7.06
C LYS A 55 8.75 0.13 7.10
N GLY A 56 8.67 1.36 7.59
CA GLY A 56 9.81 2.29 7.68
C GLY A 56 10.20 3.01 6.38
N ILE A 57 9.72 2.57 5.22
CA ILE A 57 10.04 3.22 3.94
C ILE A 57 9.22 4.51 3.81
N LYS A 58 9.90 5.65 3.69
CA LYS A 58 9.21 6.95 3.57
C LYS A 58 8.50 7.14 2.23
N THR A 59 8.96 6.52 1.14
CA THR A 59 8.41 6.67 -0.23
C THR A 59 7.07 5.93 -0.40
N SER A 60 6.13 6.46 -1.20
CA SER A 60 4.81 5.83 -1.39
C SER A 60 4.91 4.45 -2.05
N ILE A 61 4.03 3.52 -1.69
CA ILE A 61 4.05 2.15 -2.24
C ILE A 61 3.91 2.20 -3.76
N LYS A 62 3.00 3.06 -4.26
CA LYS A 62 2.84 3.31 -5.70
C LYS A 62 4.16 3.66 -6.41
N LYS A 63 4.97 4.55 -5.82
CA LYS A 63 6.28 4.94 -6.39
C LYS A 63 7.28 3.78 -6.35
N ILE A 64 7.28 3.01 -5.28
CA ILE A 64 8.18 1.85 -5.14
C ILE A 64 7.86 0.80 -6.21
N VAL A 65 6.58 0.44 -6.35
CA VAL A 65 6.13 -0.51 -7.38
C VAL A 65 6.47 -0.01 -8.77
N LEU A 66 6.29 1.28 -9.04
CA LEU A 66 6.66 1.89 -10.32
C LEU A 66 8.17 1.76 -10.62
N CYS A 67 9.02 1.98 -9.61
CA CYS A 67 10.46 1.78 -9.73
C CYS A 67 10.81 0.32 -10.00
N LEU A 68 10.20 -0.62 -9.27
CA LEU A 68 10.42 -2.04 -9.48
C LEU A 68 10.04 -2.47 -10.91
N LEU A 69 8.91 -1.97 -11.43
CA LEU A 69 8.48 -2.22 -12.82
C LEU A 69 9.44 -1.61 -13.85
N LEU A 70 9.97 -0.41 -13.61
CA LEU A 70 11.00 0.21 -14.47
C LEU A 70 12.25 -0.67 -14.56
N TYR A 71 12.74 -1.11 -13.40
CA TYR A 71 13.95 -1.93 -13.33
C TYR A 71 13.74 -3.35 -13.86
N SER A 72 12.58 -3.96 -13.63
CA SER A 72 12.33 -5.36 -14.04
C SER A 72 12.07 -5.51 -15.54
N THR A 73 11.56 -4.46 -16.21
CA THR A 73 11.16 -4.56 -17.62
C THR A 73 12.13 -3.87 -18.57
N LEU A 74 13.12 -3.11 -18.07
CA LEU A 74 13.96 -2.19 -18.86
C LEU A 74 13.14 -1.26 -19.77
N SER A 75 11.84 -1.09 -19.48
CA SER A 75 10.93 -0.39 -20.38
C SER A 75 11.17 1.11 -20.31
N ARG A 76 11.04 1.77 -21.46
CA ARG A 76 11.16 3.22 -21.53
C ARG A 76 10.06 3.85 -20.68
N LYS A 77 10.39 4.93 -19.99
CA LYS A 77 9.47 5.73 -19.13
C LYS A 77 8.09 5.97 -19.75
N LYS A 78 8.02 6.21 -21.07
CA LYS A 78 6.77 6.42 -21.81
C LYS A 78 5.84 5.20 -21.80
N ASP A 79 6.41 4.00 -21.95
CA ASP A 79 5.66 2.76 -22.09
C ASP A 79 5.04 2.38 -20.72
N ILE A 80 5.77 2.66 -19.64
CA ILE A 80 5.30 2.45 -18.27
C ILE A 80 4.24 3.48 -17.86
N VAL A 81 4.36 4.74 -18.26
CA VAL A 81 3.30 5.74 -18.03
C VAL A 81 2.00 5.30 -18.68
N GLN A 82 2.08 4.77 -19.91
CA GLN A 82 0.92 4.29 -20.66
C GLN A 82 0.30 3.05 -20.01
N GLN A 83 1.11 2.08 -19.56
CA GLN A 83 0.62 0.85 -18.92
C GLN A 83 0.11 1.06 -17.49
N SER A 84 0.72 1.96 -16.72
CA SER A 84 0.40 2.16 -15.29
C SER A 84 -0.61 3.28 -15.02
N GLY A 85 -0.98 4.07 -16.03
CA GLY A 85 -1.84 5.24 -15.87
C GLY A 85 -1.29 6.31 -14.90
N CYS A 86 0.02 6.31 -14.65
CA CYS A 86 0.69 7.21 -13.72
C CYS A 86 1.15 8.49 -14.41
N SER A 87 1.18 9.62 -13.70
CA SER A 87 1.68 10.87 -14.30
C SER A 87 3.18 10.76 -14.64
N LYS A 88 3.61 11.41 -15.73
CA LYS A 88 5.02 11.43 -16.18
C LYS A 88 6.00 11.91 -15.08
N ASN A 89 5.52 12.67 -14.10
CA ASN A 89 6.30 13.22 -13.00
C ASN A 89 6.58 12.19 -11.88
N LEU A 90 5.84 11.08 -11.85
CA LEU A 90 6.04 9.99 -10.90
C LEU A 90 7.16 9.03 -11.30
N VAL A 91 7.51 8.98 -12.59
CA VAL A 91 8.59 8.13 -13.09
C VAL A 91 9.93 8.87 -12.95
N LEU A 92 10.84 8.31 -12.16
CA LEU A 92 12.20 8.83 -12.01
C LEU A 92 12.94 8.82 -13.35
N LYS A 93 13.74 9.86 -13.62
CA LYS A 93 14.77 9.76 -14.66
C LYS A 93 15.85 8.85 -14.08
N ILE A 94 16.04 7.70 -14.70
CA ILE A 94 17.22 6.85 -14.48
C ILE A 94 18.16 7.18 -15.63
#